data_AF-A0A7Y4VYS0-F1
#
_entry.id   AF-A0A7Y4VYS0-F1
#
_cell.length_a   1.000
_cell.length_b   1.000
_cell.length_c   1.000
_cell.angle_alpha   90.00
_cell.angle_beta   90.00
_cell.angle_gamma   90.00
#
_symmetry.space_group_name_H-M   'P 1'
#
loop_
_entity.id
_entity.type
_entity.pdbx_description
1 polymer ?
#
loop_
_entity_poly.entity_id
_entity_poly.type
_entity_poly.pdbx_seq_one_letter_code
_entity_poly.pdbx_strand_id
1 'polypeptide(L)'
;MIRILAAAALGLGMTPAQVGKSQGVQDVNVIAEKELATVPHLTVPMVKVIVDRRPFASIVELNALLAATLNKEQLAQVYGKIFVPINLNAGTKEEILLIPGIGPRMLREFEEYRPYDGLARFRREMGKYVDEKEVARLEQYVFVPINLNTASDEDILSIPGIGPRMLREFKEYRPYDGIERFRREIGKYVTPKEVARLERFVVVK
;
A
#
# COMPACT_ATOMS: atom_id res chain seq x y z
N MET A 1 29.57 20.78 -43.73
CA MET A 1 29.65 20.54 -42.27
C MET A 1 28.33 20.98 -41.64
N ILE A 2 27.41 20.04 -41.43
CA ILE A 2 26.13 20.32 -40.74
C ILE A 2 26.26 19.72 -39.34
N ARG A 3 26.29 20.58 -38.32
CA ARG A 3 26.28 20.19 -36.91
C ARG A 3 24.85 19.88 -36.50
N ILE A 4 24.56 18.61 -36.22
CA ILE A 4 23.31 18.20 -35.59
C ILE A 4 23.45 18.50 -34.09
N LEU A 5 22.66 19.46 -33.60
CA LEU A 5 22.45 19.71 -32.17
C LEU A 5 21.59 18.57 -31.62
N ALA A 6 22.19 17.71 -30.79
CA ALA A 6 21.46 16.75 -29.99
C ALA A 6 20.74 17.48 -28.86
N ALA A 7 19.42 17.55 -28.92
CA ALA A 7 18.59 17.93 -27.79
C ALA A 7 18.60 16.77 -26.77
N ALA A 8 19.32 16.96 -25.67
CA ALA A 8 19.22 16.08 -24.51
C ALA A 8 17.86 16.35 -23.83
N ALA A 9 16.89 15.47 -24.05
CA ALA A 9 15.69 15.44 -23.25
C ALA A 9 16.06 14.92 -21.85
N LEU A 10 16.10 15.82 -20.86
CA LEU A 10 16.11 15.47 -19.45
C LEU A 10 14.80 14.74 -19.13
N GLY A 11 14.84 13.41 -19.15
CA GLY A 11 13.80 12.60 -18.54
C GLY A 11 13.78 12.90 -17.06
N LEU A 12 12.74 13.57 -16.57
CA LEU A 12 12.38 13.56 -15.17
C LEU A 12 12.10 12.09 -14.81
N GLY A 13 13.11 11.41 -14.26
CA GLY A 13 12.92 10.11 -13.66
C GLY A 13 11.97 10.28 -12.49
N MET A 14 10.67 10.12 -12.72
CA MET A 14 9.72 9.85 -11.63
C MET A 14 10.26 8.61 -10.94
N THR A 15 10.78 8.76 -9.73
CA THR A 15 11.17 7.59 -8.97
C THR A 15 9.90 6.79 -8.72
N PRO A 16 9.89 5.48 -9.01
CA PRO A 16 8.66 4.72 -8.98
C PRO A 16 8.25 4.51 -7.52
N ALA A 17 7.32 5.33 -7.01
CA ALA A 17 6.74 5.13 -5.69
C ALA A 17 6.29 3.66 -5.55
N GLN A 18 6.73 3.03 -4.47
CA GLN A 18 6.57 1.59 -4.27
C GLN A 18 5.25 1.23 -3.55
N VAL A 19 4.62 2.22 -2.91
CA VAL A 19 3.25 2.16 -2.38
C VAL A 19 2.34 3.02 -3.25
N GLY A 20 1.14 2.50 -3.56
CA GLY A 20 0.21 3.19 -4.45
C GLY A 20 -0.25 4.53 -3.88
N LYS A 21 -0.20 5.57 -4.71
CA LYS A 21 -0.68 6.90 -4.30
C LYS A 21 -2.20 6.85 -4.14
N SER A 22 -2.69 7.21 -2.95
CA SER A 22 -4.13 7.35 -2.71
C SER A 22 -4.75 8.40 -3.64
N GLN A 23 -5.86 8.05 -4.27
CA GLN A 23 -6.78 8.95 -4.99
C GLN A 23 -8.17 8.97 -4.32
N GLY A 24 -8.23 8.67 -3.02
CA GLY A 24 -9.46 8.64 -2.24
C GLY A 24 -9.64 7.37 -1.39
N VAL A 25 -8.88 6.31 -1.67
CA VAL A 25 -8.81 5.12 -0.79
C VAL A 25 -7.70 5.34 0.24
N GLN A 26 -8.04 5.33 1.52
CA GLN A 26 -7.08 5.52 2.62
C GLN A 26 -6.74 4.21 3.32
N ASP A 27 -5.53 4.08 3.87
CA ASP A 27 -5.18 2.94 4.71
C ASP A 27 -5.97 3.02 6.04
N VAL A 28 -6.81 2.00 6.29
CA VAL A 28 -7.67 1.91 7.46
C VAL A 28 -6.91 1.99 8.77
N ASN A 29 -5.61 1.64 8.79
CA ASN A 29 -4.78 1.65 9.98
C ASN A 29 -4.31 3.05 10.39
N VAL A 30 -4.36 4.03 9.48
CA VAL A 30 -3.80 5.38 9.71
C VAL A 30 -4.80 6.51 9.46
N ILE A 31 -5.92 6.25 8.75
CA ILE A 31 -7.00 7.25 8.58
C ILE A 31 -7.50 7.78 9.93
N ALA A 32 -7.65 9.10 10.03
CA ALA A 32 -8.16 9.74 11.23
C ALA A 32 -9.60 9.30 11.55
N GLU A 33 -9.93 9.13 12.83
CA GLU A 33 -11.27 8.67 13.25
C GLU A 33 -12.40 9.54 12.70
N LYS A 34 -12.21 10.86 12.67
CA LYS A 34 -13.17 11.81 12.11
C LYS A 34 -13.43 11.56 10.62
N GLU A 35 -12.41 11.22 9.85
CA GLU A 35 -12.54 10.91 8.43
C GLU A 35 -13.13 9.51 8.23
N LEU A 36 -12.73 8.54 9.05
CA LEU A 36 -13.31 7.20 9.07
C LEU A 36 -14.83 7.24 9.32
N ALA A 37 -15.29 8.15 10.18
CA ALA A 37 -16.71 8.37 10.44
C ALA A 37 -17.51 8.94 9.25
N THR A 38 -16.84 9.38 8.18
CA THR A 38 -17.49 9.84 6.94
C THR A 38 -17.64 8.72 5.89
N VAL A 39 -17.08 7.53 6.15
CA VAL A 39 -17.15 6.40 5.23
C VAL A 39 -18.58 5.84 5.20
N PRO A 40 -19.18 5.64 4.01
CA PRO A 40 -20.53 5.11 3.88
C PRO A 40 -20.72 3.80 4.65
N HIS A 41 -21.91 3.62 5.25
CA HIS A 41 -22.31 2.42 6.01
C HIS A 41 -21.55 2.18 7.32
N LEU A 42 -20.53 2.97 7.66
CA LEU A 42 -19.89 2.87 8.98
C LEU A 42 -20.68 3.66 10.01
N THR A 43 -21.27 2.95 10.96
CA THR A 43 -21.92 3.57 12.12
C THR A 43 -20.87 3.98 13.16
N VAL A 44 -21.22 4.90 14.08
CA VAL A 44 -20.33 5.33 15.17
C VAL A 44 -19.77 4.13 15.98
N PRO A 45 -20.59 3.12 16.37
CA PRO A 45 -20.05 1.93 17.02
C PRO A 45 -19.04 1.15 16.16
N MET A 46 -19.28 1.01 14.85
CA MET A 46 -18.35 0.31 13.94
C MET A 46 -17.02 1.05 13.83
N VAL A 47 -17.06 2.38 13.68
CA VAL A 47 -15.86 3.23 13.65
C VAL A 47 -15.03 3.01 14.91
N LYS A 48 -15.66 3.04 16.08
CA LYS A 48 -14.99 2.80 17.37
C LYS A 48 -14.33 1.42 17.41
N VAL A 49 -15.05 0.37 16.99
CA VAL A 49 -14.49 -1.00 16.95
C VAL A 49 -13.31 -1.10 15.99
N ILE A 50 -13.38 -0.44 14.82
CA ILE A 50 -12.27 -0.40 13.87
C ILE A 50 -11.05 0.25 14.54
N VAL A 51 -11.21 1.43 15.15
CA VAL A 51 -10.13 2.16 15.83
C VAL A 51 -9.51 1.33 16.95
N ASP A 52 -10.34 0.73 17.81
CA ASP A 52 -9.88 -0.07 18.96
C ASP A 52 -9.13 -1.34 18.52
N ARG A 53 -9.45 -1.90 17.35
CA ARG A 53 -8.82 -3.12 16.80
C ARG A 53 -7.57 -2.87 15.97
N ARG A 54 -7.23 -1.61 15.64
CA ARG A 54 -6.02 -1.32 14.85
C ARG A 54 -4.73 -1.85 15.51
N PRO A 55 -3.71 -2.21 14.71
CA PRO A 55 -3.76 -2.33 13.25
C PRO A 55 -4.36 -3.68 12.79
N PHE A 56 -4.99 -3.68 11.62
CA PHE A 56 -5.34 -4.87 10.86
C PHE A 56 -4.15 -5.32 10.00
N ALA A 57 -3.79 -6.60 10.06
CA ALA A 57 -2.67 -7.16 9.32
C ALA A 57 -3.01 -7.45 7.84
N SER A 58 -4.30 -7.63 7.52
CA SER A 58 -4.79 -7.88 6.17
C SER A 58 -6.18 -7.30 5.95
N ILE A 59 -6.58 -7.17 4.68
CA ILE A 59 -7.96 -6.79 4.34
C ILE A 59 -8.96 -7.88 4.75
N VAL A 60 -8.54 -9.16 4.82
CA VAL A 60 -9.38 -10.28 5.27
C VAL A 60 -9.80 -10.09 6.73
N GLU A 61 -8.91 -9.62 7.60
CA GLU A 61 -9.24 -9.33 9.01
C GLU A 61 -10.26 -8.19 9.14
N LEU A 62 -10.08 -7.10 8.36
CA LEU A 62 -11.07 -6.03 8.31
C LEU A 62 -12.40 -6.54 7.76
N ASN A 63 -12.36 -7.38 6.72
CA ASN A 63 -13.55 -7.94 6.11
C ASN A 63 -14.33 -8.85 7.05
N ALA A 64 -13.65 -9.71 7.80
CA ALA A 64 -14.29 -10.54 8.81
C ALA A 64 -15.03 -9.72 9.86
N LEU A 65 -14.48 -8.56 10.25
CA LEU A 65 -15.15 -7.63 11.17
C LEU A 65 -16.41 -7.01 10.55
N LEU A 66 -16.31 -6.51 9.32
CA LEU A 66 -17.39 -5.71 8.70
C LEU A 66 -18.49 -6.56 8.08
N ALA A 67 -18.16 -7.73 7.54
CA ALA A 67 -19.11 -8.65 6.91
C ALA A 67 -20.12 -9.28 7.88
N ALA A 68 -19.90 -9.14 9.19
CA ALA A 68 -20.89 -9.51 10.20
C ALA A 68 -22.16 -8.64 10.14
N THR A 69 -22.06 -7.44 9.56
CA THR A 69 -23.15 -6.45 9.54
C THR A 69 -23.46 -5.94 8.14
N LEU A 70 -22.43 -5.80 7.28
CA LEU A 70 -22.56 -5.22 5.95
C LEU A 70 -22.70 -6.30 4.88
N ASN A 71 -23.56 -6.05 3.89
CA ASN A 71 -23.65 -6.88 2.69
C ASN A 71 -22.52 -6.57 1.69
N LYS A 72 -22.43 -7.37 0.63
CA LYS A 72 -21.36 -7.27 -0.37
C LYS A 72 -21.30 -5.90 -1.05
N GLU A 73 -22.44 -5.31 -1.38
CA GLU A 73 -22.52 -4.02 -2.05
C GLU A 73 -22.06 -2.89 -1.12
N GLN A 74 -22.45 -2.95 0.17
CA GLN A 74 -22.00 -2.00 1.19
C GLN A 74 -20.50 -2.12 1.46
N LEU A 75 -19.99 -3.36 1.56
CA LEU A 75 -18.54 -3.61 1.71
C LEU A 75 -17.75 -3.04 0.54
N ALA A 76 -18.22 -3.22 -0.70
CA ALA A 76 -17.56 -2.64 -1.87
C ALA A 76 -17.51 -1.09 -1.80
N GLN A 77 -18.56 -0.45 -1.27
CA GLN A 77 -18.57 1.01 -1.08
C GLN A 77 -17.62 1.46 0.04
N VAL A 78 -17.52 0.70 1.14
CA VAL A 78 -16.53 0.94 2.20
C VAL A 78 -15.12 0.79 1.66
N TYR A 79 -14.85 -0.29 0.92
CA TYR A 79 -13.52 -0.58 0.35
C TYR A 79 -13.10 0.39 -0.74
N GLY A 80 -14.06 1.04 -1.40
CA GLY A 80 -13.80 2.19 -2.27
C GLY A 80 -13.33 3.47 -1.54
N LYS A 81 -13.29 3.47 -0.20
CA LYS A 81 -12.88 4.61 0.64
C LYS A 81 -11.76 4.28 1.62
N ILE A 82 -11.77 3.08 2.18
CA ILE A 82 -10.74 2.61 3.12
C ILE A 82 -10.31 1.19 2.78
N PHE A 83 -9.04 0.87 2.97
CA PHE A 83 -8.54 -0.47 2.67
C PHE A 83 -7.32 -0.82 3.52
N VAL A 84 -6.95 -2.10 3.56
CA VAL A 84 -5.64 -2.52 4.07
C VAL A 84 -4.79 -2.86 2.84
N PRO A 85 -3.73 -2.09 2.52
CA PRO A 85 -2.92 -2.33 1.33
C PRO A 85 -2.39 -3.77 1.26
N ILE A 86 -2.39 -4.34 0.06
CA ILE A 86 -1.98 -5.72 -0.22
C ILE A 86 -0.57 -5.73 -0.79
N ASN A 87 0.29 -6.60 -0.25
CA ASN A 87 1.60 -6.86 -0.82
C ASN A 87 1.45 -7.61 -2.15
N LEU A 88 1.81 -6.99 -3.28
CA LEU A 88 1.68 -7.62 -4.60
C LEU A 88 2.45 -8.94 -4.73
N ASN A 89 3.51 -9.15 -3.94
CA ASN A 89 4.36 -10.33 -4.01
C ASN A 89 3.97 -11.45 -3.04
N ALA A 90 3.09 -11.17 -2.07
CA ALA A 90 2.72 -12.14 -1.03
C ALA A 90 1.21 -12.23 -0.75
N GLY A 91 0.41 -11.29 -1.25
CA GLY A 91 -1.02 -11.23 -1.02
C GLY A 91 -1.74 -12.47 -1.54
N THR A 92 -2.75 -12.89 -0.81
CA THR A 92 -3.55 -14.08 -1.15
C THR A 92 -4.60 -13.76 -2.22
N LYS A 93 -5.14 -14.81 -2.85
CA LYS A 93 -6.28 -14.68 -3.77
C LYS A 93 -7.49 -14.04 -3.11
N GLU A 94 -7.73 -14.38 -1.85
CA GLU A 94 -8.84 -13.85 -1.06
C GLU A 94 -8.69 -12.34 -0.86
N GLU A 95 -7.50 -11.86 -0.48
CA GLU A 95 -7.23 -10.43 -0.34
C GLU A 95 -7.46 -9.68 -1.67
N ILE A 96 -6.95 -10.21 -2.79
CA ILE A 96 -7.09 -9.55 -4.10
C ILE A 96 -8.57 -9.48 -4.53
N LEU A 97 -9.36 -10.51 -4.27
CA LEU A 97 -10.80 -10.53 -4.59
C LEU A 97 -11.64 -9.58 -3.73
N LEU A 98 -11.09 -9.07 -2.62
CA LEU A 98 -11.74 -8.03 -1.81
C LEU A 98 -11.56 -6.62 -2.38
N ILE A 99 -10.70 -6.43 -3.39
CA ILE A 99 -10.64 -5.16 -4.12
C ILE A 99 -11.94 -4.99 -4.92
N PRO A 100 -12.69 -3.87 -4.75
CA PRO A 100 -13.93 -3.65 -5.48
C PRO A 100 -13.74 -3.77 -6.99
N GLY A 101 -14.62 -4.52 -7.65
CA GLY A 101 -14.60 -4.73 -9.10
C GLY A 101 -13.61 -5.78 -9.61
N ILE A 102 -12.79 -6.38 -8.74
CA ILE A 102 -11.89 -7.47 -9.13
C ILE A 102 -12.63 -8.80 -9.21
N GLY A 103 -12.53 -9.45 -10.36
CA GLY A 103 -13.02 -10.81 -10.60
C GLY A 103 -11.89 -11.79 -10.95
N PRO A 104 -12.23 -13.07 -11.23
CA PRO A 104 -11.25 -14.13 -11.47
C PRO A 104 -10.28 -13.85 -12.62
N ARG A 105 -10.70 -13.08 -13.64
CA ARG A 105 -9.82 -12.68 -14.74
C ARG A 105 -8.69 -11.80 -14.24
N MET A 106 -9.02 -10.68 -13.60
CA MET A 106 -8.03 -9.70 -13.14
C MET A 106 -7.15 -10.26 -12.02
N LEU A 107 -7.71 -11.13 -11.15
CA LEU A 107 -6.92 -11.89 -10.17
C LEU A 107 -5.77 -12.67 -10.81
N ARG A 108 -6.01 -13.38 -11.92
CA ARG A 108 -4.95 -14.14 -12.60
C ARG A 108 -3.82 -13.24 -13.07
N GLU A 109 -4.15 -12.06 -13.61
CA GLU A 109 -3.13 -11.12 -14.07
C GLU A 109 -2.26 -10.63 -12.90
N PHE A 110 -2.83 -10.39 -11.72
CA PHE A 110 -2.05 -10.03 -10.53
C PHE A 110 -1.08 -11.14 -10.11
N GLU A 111 -1.46 -12.41 -10.28
CA GLU A 111 -0.62 -13.54 -9.93
C GLU A 111 0.47 -13.82 -10.97
N GLU A 112 0.13 -13.69 -12.26
CA GLU A 112 1.00 -14.05 -13.39
C GLU A 112 2.29 -13.24 -13.43
N TYR A 113 2.25 -11.95 -13.06
CA TYR A 113 3.41 -11.08 -13.14
C TYR A 113 4.26 -11.01 -11.86
N ARG A 114 3.97 -11.84 -10.85
CA ARG A 114 4.83 -11.96 -9.67
C ARG A 114 6.21 -12.55 -10.03
N PRO A 115 7.30 -12.14 -9.36
CA PRO A 115 7.36 -11.02 -8.42
C PRO A 115 7.41 -9.68 -9.15
N TYR A 116 6.72 -8.69 -8.60
CA TYR A 116 6.86 -7.28 -8.95
C TYR A 116 8.09 -6.69 -8.27
N ASP A 117 8.87 -5.94 -9.03
CA ASP A 117 10.02 -5.16 -8.57
C ASP A 117 9.66 -3.72 -8.20
N GLY A 118 8.48 -3.25 -8.61
CA GLY A 118 7.88 -1.98 -8.22
C GLY A 118 6.58 -1.68 -8.95
N LEU A 119 5.92 -0.58 -8.58
CA LEU A 119 4.63 -0.21 -9.17
C LEU A 119 4.73 0.21 -10.63
N ALA A 120 5.92 0.60 -11.12
CA ALA A 120 6.13 0.80 -12.55
C ALA A 120 5.87 -0.48 -13.37
N ARG A 121 6.29 -1.64 -12.87
CA ARG A 121 5.95 -2.93 -13.47
C ARG A 121 4.46 -3.21 -13.36
N PHE A 122 3.85 -2.97 -12.20
CA PHE A 122 2.40 -3.12 -12.04
C PHE A 122 1.62 -2.30 -13.10
N ARG A 123 1.92 -1.01 -13.25
CA ARG A 123 1.27 -0.14 -14.24
C ARG A 123 1.42 -0.68 -15.66
N ARG A 124 2.63 -1.09 -16.04
CA ARG A 124 2.92 -1.62 -17.38
C ARG A 124 2.16 -2.92 -17.67
N GLU A 125 2.15 -3.85 -16.72
CA GLU A 125 1.53 -5.16 -16.94
C GLU A 125 0.01 -5.08 -16.88
N MET A 126 -0.56 -4.32 -15.94
CA MET A 126 -2.02 -4.17 -15.83
C MET A 126 -2.60 -3.31 -16.95
N GLY A 127 -1.85 -2.31 -17.44
CA GLY A 127 -2.25 -1.46 -18.57
C GLY A 127 -2.44 -2.20 -19.90
N LYS A 128 -2.03 -3.47 -20.00
CA LYS A 128 -2.36 -4.35 -21.14
C LYS A 128 -3.82 -4.79 -21.16
N TYR A 129 -4.51 -4.74 -20.01
CA TYR A 129 -5.83 -5.34 -19.82
C TYR A 129 -6.92 -4.33 -19.46
N VAL A 130 -6.53 -3.21 -18.85
CA VAL A 130 -7.43 -2.15 -18.41
C VAL A 130 -6.85 -0.78 -18.74
N ASP A 131 -7.69 0.24 -18.78
CA ASP A 131 -7.25 1.60 -19.08
C ASP A 131 -6.44 2.23 -17.92
N GLU A 132 -5.80 3.37 -18.19
CA GLU A 132 -4.96 4.07 -17.20
C GLU A 132 -5.71 4.49 -15.94
N LYS A 133 -7.01 4.81 -16.06
CA LYS A 133 -7.83 5.20 -14.90
C LYS A 133 -8.05 4.00 -14.00
N GLU A 134 -8.31 2.84 -14.58
CA GLU A 134 -8.47 1.60 -13.84
C GLU A 134 -7.15 1.11 -13.24
N VAL A 135 -6.03 1.23 -13.96
CA VAL A 135 -4.69 0.97 -13.39
C VAL A 135 -4.46 1.84 -12.15
N ALA A 136 -4.70 3.15 -12.27
CA ALA A 136 -4.52 4.09 -11.16
C ALA A 136 -5.48 3.81 -10.00
N ARG A 137 -6.70 3.34 -10.30
CA ARG A 137 -7.65 2.89 -9.27
C ARG A 137 -7.09 1.69 -8.51
N LEU A 138 -6.66 0.64 -9.22
CA LEU A 138 -6.16 -0.60 -8.63
C LEU A 138 -4.88 -0.40 -7.83
N GLU A 139 -4.03 0.52 -8.25
CA GLU A 139 -2.78 0.83 -7.57
C GLU A 139 -2.99 1.27 -6.12
N GLN A 140 -4.11 1.94 -5.81
CA GLN A 140 -4.43 2.41 -4.45
C GLN A 140 -4.58 1.29 -3.41
N TYR A 141 -4.77 0.04 -3.86
CA TYR A 141 -5.04 -1.11 -3.00
C TYR A 141 -3.79 -1.93 -2.70
N VAL A 142 -2.67 -1.60 -3.35
CA VAL A 142 -1.52 -2.49 -3.40
C VAL A 142 -0.20 -1.77 -3.15
N PHE A 143 0.81 -2.55 -2.79
CA PHE A 143 2.18 -2.07 -2.67
C PHE A 143 3.18 -3.18 -3.03
N VAL A 144 4.41 -2.79 -3.31
CA VAL A 144 5.56 -3.69 -3.34
C VAL A 144 6.46 -3.34 -2.15
N PRO A 145 6.96 -4.31 -1.37
CA PRO A 145 7.87 -3.98 -0.26
C PRO A 145 9.12 -3.25 -0.74
N ILE A 146 9.53 -2.23 0.01
CA ILE A 146 10.76 -1.45 -0.27
C ILE A 146 11.98 -2.14 0.35
N ASN A 147 13.13 -2.11 -0.32
CA ASN A 147 14.38 -2.53 0.32
C ASN A 147 14.87 -1.42 1.26
N LEU A 148 14.92 -1.68 2.56
CA LEU A 148 15.35 -0.70 3.56
C LEU A 148 16.72 -0.11 3.28
N ASN A 149 17.64 -0.87 2.66
CA ASN A 149 19.01 -0.43 2.41
C ASN A 149 19.15 0.50 1.20
N THR A 150 18.24 0.42 0.23
CA THR A 150 18.37 1.12 -1.06
C THR A 150 17.18 2.00 -1.43
N ALA A 151 16.08 1.94 -0.68
CA ALA A 151 14.89 2.74 -0.94
C ALA A 151 15.20 4.24 -0.91
N SER A 152 14.57 4.98 -1.81
CA SER A 152 14.64 6.44 -1.83
C SER A 152 13.83 7.05 -0.68
N ASP A 153 13.99 8.35 -0.47
CA ASP A 153 13.18 9.10 0.49
C ASP A 153 11.70 9.10 0.07
N GLU A 154 11.42 9.18 -1.24
CA GLU A 154 10.06 9.11 -1.80
C GLU A 154 9.43 7.74 -1.54
N ASP A 155 10.18 6.65 -1.71
CA ASP A 155 9.71 5.29 -1.43
C ASP A 155 9.34 5.12 0.05
N ILE A 156 10.19 5.60 0.97
CA ILE A 156 9.90 5.51 2.41
C ILE A 156 8.68 6.38 2.77
N LEU A 157 8.61 7.60 2.23
CA LEU A 157 7.47 8.51 2.47
C LEU A 157 6.17 8.03 1.84
N SER A 158 6.22 7.10 0.87
CA SER A 158 5.03 6.48 0.31
C SER A 158 4.33 5.51 1.28
N ILE A 159 5.03 5.04 2.33
CA ILE A 159 4.43 4.15 3.34
C ILE A 159 3.36 4.91 4.14
N PRO A 160 2.12 4.39 4.26
CA PRO A 160 1.05 5.10 4.97
C PRO A 160 1.43 5.37 6.42
N GLY A 161 1.24 6.61 6.86
CA GLY A 161 1.56 7.07 8.22
C GLY A 161 3.04 7.40 8.47
N ILE A 162 3.93 7.21 7.49
CA ILE A 162 5.32 7.68 7.61
C ILE A 162 5.40 9.16 7.25
N GLY A 163 6.00 9.94 8.15
CA GLY A 163 6.37 11.34 7.93
C GLY A 163 7.89 11.57 8.00
N PRO A 164 8.35 12.82 7.86
CA PRO A 164 9.77 13.17 7.82
C PRO A 164 10.58 12.70 9.03
N ARG A 165 9.96 12.56 10.21
CA ARG A 165 10.60 12.00 11.40
C ARG A 165 10.96 10.54 11.18
N MET A 166 9.99 9.69 10.85
CA MET A 166 10.22 8.26 10.65
C MET A 166 11.11 7.97 9.45
N LEU A 167 11.06 8.79 8.40
CA LEU A 167 12.02 8.75 7.29
C LEU A 167 13.48 8.82 7.79
N ARG A 168 13.77 9.76 8.70
CA ARG A 168 15.13 9.88 9.25
C ARG A 168 15.53 8.64 10.03
N GLU A 169 14.65 8.11 10.88
CA GLU A 169 14.95 6.91 11.65
C GLU A 169 15.18 5.70 10.74
N PHE A 170 14.41 5.55 9.66
CA PHE A 170 14.64 4.48 8.68
C PHE A 170 16.03 4.57 8.05
N LYS A 171 16.53 5.77 7.79
CA LYS A 171 17.84 6.00 7.16
C LYS A 171 19.00 5.88 8.13
N GLU A 172 18.83 6.34 9.36
CA GLU A 172 19.86 6.39 10.40
C GLU A 172 20.50 5.01 10.64
N TYR A 173 19.69 3.95 10.64
CA TYR A 173 20.16 2.61 10.97
C TYR A 173 20.64 1.78 9.78
N ARG A 174 20.75 2.37 8.58
CA ARG A 174 21.33 1.69 7.41
C ARG A 174 22.83 1.40 7.63
N PRO A 175 23.36 0.29 7.10
CA PRO A 175 22.61 -0.82 6.51
C PRO A 175 21.94 -1.66 7.60
N TYR A 176 20.72 -2.11 7.31
CA TYR A 176 20.07 -3.19 8.03
C TYR A 176 20.67 -4.51 7.56
N ASP A 177 21.11 -5.32 8.51
CA ASP A 177 21.68 -6.67 8.32
C ASP A 177 20.62 -7.78 8.48
N GLY A 178 19.41 -7.40 8.90
CA GLY A 178 18.26 -8.29 9.00
C GLY A 178 17.04 -7.58 9.56
N ILE A 179 15.88 -8.23 9.45
CA ILE A 179 14.62 -7.65 9.92
C ILE A 179 14.59 -7.47 11.45
N GLU A 180 15.35 -8.28 12.19
CA GLU A 180 15.48 -8.11 13.66
C GLU A 180 16.11 -6.78 14.04
N ARG A 181 17.07 -6.27 13.25
CA ARG A 181 17.63 -4.94 13.45
C ARG A 181 16.57 -3.87 13.19
N PHE A 182 15.77 -4.01 12.14
CA PHE A 182 14.63 -3.12 11.90
C PHE A 182 13.69 -3.07 13.10
N ARG A 183 13.23 -4.24 13.59
CA ARG A 183 12.33 -4.31 14.74
C ARG A 183 12.92 -3.66 15.99
N ARG A 184 14.19 -3.94 16.28
CA ARG A 184 14.89 -3.39 17.46
C ARG A 184 15.08 -1.87 17.38
N GLU A 185 15.56 -1.37 16.24
CA GLU A 185 15.88 0.05 16.11
C GLU A 185 14.60 0.90 15.96
N ILE A 186 13.64 0.48 15.13
CA ILE A 186 12.38 1.19 14.94
C ILE A 186 11.47 1.08 16.17
N GLY A 187 11.52 -0.04 16.90
CA GLY A 187 10.78 -0.24 18.15
C GLY A 187 11.16 0.73 19.29
N LYS A 188 12.26 1.48 19.16
CA LYS A 188 12.60 2.59 20.08
C LYS A 188 11.70 3.81 19.91
N TYR A 189 11.03 3.94 18.76
CA TYR A 189 10.29 5.16 18.38
C TYR A 189 8.79 4.96 18.28
N VAL A 190 8.36 3.71 18.07
CA VAL A 190 6.96 3.36 17.88
C VAL A 190 6.59 2.10 18.65
N THR A 191 5.29 1.88 18.84
CA THR A 191 4.79 0.71 19.58
C THR A 191 5.09 -0.60 18.84
N PRO A 192 5.09 -1.76 19.53
CA PRO A 192 5.27 -3.07 18.87
C PRO A 192 4.23 -3.34 17.76
N LYS A 193 2.98 -2.91 17.98
CA LYS A 193 1.93 -2.99 16.95
C LYS A 193 2.29 -2.19 15.70
N GLU A 194 2.86 -1.00 15.88
CA GLU A 194 3.26 -0.14 14.78
C GLU A 194 4.52 -0.66 14.07
N VAL A 195 5.48 -1.26 14.79
CA VAL A 195 6.60 -1.99 14.18
C VAL A 195 6.07 -3.09 13.26
N ALA A 196 5.15 -3.93 13.76
CA ALA A 196 4.56 -5.01 12.97
C ALA A 196 3.82 -4.49 11.73
N ARG A 197 3.12 -3.35 11.83
CA ARG A 197 2.46 -2.71 10.69
C ARG A 197 3.47 -2.23 9.64
N LEU A 198 4.52 -1.53 10.07
CA LEU A 198 5.56 -0.99 9.18
C LEU A 198 6.38 -2.10 8.52
N GLU A 199 6.64 -3.18 9.24
CA GLU A 199 7.38 -4.34 8.73
C GLU A 199 6.76 -4.92 7.45
N ARG A 200 5.43 -4.87 7.32
CA ARG A 200 4.71 -5.34 6.12
C ARG A 200 5.20 -4.67 4.83
N PHE A 201 5.67 -3.43 4.91
CA PHE A 201 6.05 -2.60 3.76
C PHE A 201 7.52 -2.71 3.38
N VAL A 202 8.32 -3.47 4.12
CA VAL A 202 9.78 -3.42 3.98
C VAL A 202 10.39 -4.80 3.86
N VAL A 203 11.55 -4.84 3.21
CA VAL A 203 12.43 -6.01 3.16
C VAL A 203 13.86 -5.58 3.42
N VAL A 204 14.69 -6.50 3.89
CA VAL A 204 16.14 -6.34 3.95
C VAL A 204 16.74 -7.29 2.93
N LYS A 205 17.46 -6.75 1.95
CA LYS A 205 18.17 -7.49 0.91
C LYS A 205 19.59 -6.95 0.78
#